data_AF-A0A1E4JE25-F1
#
_entry.id   AF-A0A1E4JE25-F1
#
_cell.length_a   1.000
_cell.length_b   1.000
_cell.length_c   1.000
_cell.angle_alpha   90.00
_cell.angle_beta   90.00
_cell.angle_gamma   90.00
#
_symmetry.space_group_name_H-M   'P 1'
#
loop_
_entity.id
_entity.type
_entity.pdbx_description
1 polymer ?
#
loop_
_entity_poly.entity_id
_entity_poly.type
_entity_poly.pdbx_seq_one_letter_code
_entity_poly.pdbx_strand_id
1 'polypeptide(L)' 'MNDTRLKLMEAIARKRTVTARYNGNVMRLAPHLMFERHGALFVSALNLDKNWRSDDERRLGHFKLDGLAQTELVD' A
#
# COMPACT_ATOMS: atom_id res chain seq x y z
N MET A 1 -18.11 -4.89 -3.02
CA MET A 1 -17.17 -5.21 -1.92
C MET A 1 -15.78 -4.98 -2.48
N ASN A 2 -15.06 -3.95 -2.02
CA ASN A 2 -13.90 -3.42 -2.74
C ASN A 2 -12.72 -4.41 -2.67
N ASP A 3 -12.37 -5.01 -3.81
CA ASP A 3 -11.32 -6.03 -3.98
C ASP A 3 -9.97 -5.60 -3.36
N THR A 4 -9.70 -4.28 -3.40
CA THR A 4 -8.54 -3.64 -2.77
C THR A 4 -8.30 -4.07 -1.32
N ARG A 5 -9.33 -4.08 -0.47
CA ARG A 5 -9.14 -4.42 0.95
C ARG A 5 -8.72 -5.87 1.10
N LEU A 6 -9.36 -6.79 0.38
CA LEU A 6 -9.07 -8.21 0.45
C LEU A 6 -7.65 -8.51 -0.05
N LYS A 7 -7.27 -7.93 -1.20
CA LYS A 7 -5.93 -8.07 -1.76
C LYS A 7 -4.84 -7.51 -0.85
N LEU A 8 -5.09 -6.39 -0.17
CA LEU A 8 -4.15 -5.86 0.82
C LEU A 8 -4.05 -6.74 2.07
N MET A 9 -5.16 -7.29 2.58
CA MET A 9 -5.10 -8.24 3.68
C MET A 9 -4.30 -9.49 3.29
N GLU A 10 -4.52 -10.01 2.08
CA GLU A 10 -3.77 -11.15 1.56
C GLU A 10 -2.27 -10.80 1.42
N ALA A 11 -1.95 -9.65 0.83
CA ALA A 11 -0.56 -9.23 0.65
C ALA A 11 0.17 -9.08 1.99
N ILE A 12 -0.48 -8.50 3.01
CA ILE A 12 0.08 -8.41 4.37
C ILE A 12 0.28 -9.81 4.96
N ALA A 13 -0.75 -10.66 4.93
CA ALA A 13 -0.70 -11.99 5.51
C ALA A 13 0.35 -12.90 4.84
N ARG A 14 0.54 -12.76 3.53
CA ARG A 14 1.47 -13.56 2.72
C ARG A 14 2.82 -12.87 2.47
N LYS A 15 3.04 -11.67 3.02
CA LYS A 15 4.25 -10.85 2.80
C LYS A 15 4.55 -10.60 1.32
N ARG A 16 3.50 -10.41 0.52
CA ARG A 16 3.59 -10.11 -0.92
C ARG A 16 3.50 -8.60 -1.16
N THR A 17 3.95 -8.18 -2.33
CA THR A 17 3.80 -6.79 -2.77
C THR A 17 2.49 -6.60 -3.51
N VAL A 18 2.09 -5.34 -3.71
CA VAL A 18 0.96 -5.00 -4.56
C VAL A 18 1.33 -3.89 -5.52
N THR A 19 0.72 -3.86 -6.70
CA THR A 19 0.60 -2.64 -7.51
C THR A 19 -0.74 -1.99 -7.24
N ALA A 20 -0.79 -0.66 -7.17
CA ALA A 20 -2.04 0.09 -7.05
C ALA A 20 -1.91 1.46 -7.73
N ARG A 21 -3.05 2.04 -8.10
CA ARG A 21 -3.15 3.45 -8.48
C ARG A 21 -3.56 4.28 -7.28
N TYR A 22 -2.80 5.34 -7.00
CA TYR A 22 -3.08 6.30 -5.93
C TYR A 22 -2.81 7.72 -6.42
N ASN A 23 -3.79 8.62 -6.26
CA ASN A 23 -3.72 10.00 -6.76
C ASN A 23 -3.24 10.10 -8.22
N GLY A 24 -3.72 9.20 -9.08
CA GLY A 24 -3.37 9.14 -10.50
C GLY A 24 -2.10 8.35 -10.84
N ASN A 25 -1.20 8.14 -9.89
CA ASN A 25 0.08 7.44 -10.11
C ASN A 25 -0.03 5.94 -9.82
N VAL A 26 0.56 5.11 -10.69
CA VAL A 26 0.76 3.69 -10.42
C VAL A 26 1.99 3.54 -9.52
N MET A 27 1.88 2.73 -8.48
CA MET A 27 2.94 2.49 -7.52
C MET A 27 2.95 1.05 -7.04
N ARG A 28 4.14 0.54 -6.76
CA ARG A 28 4.37 -0.74 -6.12
C ARG A 28 4.61 -0.55 -4.63
N LEU A 29 3.80 -1.21 -3.82
CA LEU A 29 3.77 -1.06 -2.38
C LEU A 29 4.09 -2.41 -1.71
N ALA A 30 4.92 -2.37 -0.67
CA ALA A 30 5.04 -3.46 0.30
C ALA A 30 4.15 -3.12 1.52
N PRO A 31 2.93 -3.66 1.62
CA PRO A 31 2.01 -3.34 2.72
C PRO A 31 2.39 -4.07 4.02
N HIS A 32 2.25 -3.36 5.15
CA HIS A 32 2.66 -3.85 6.47
C HIS A 32 1.50 -3.93 7.48
N LEU A 33 0.62 -2.92 7.48
CA LEU A 33 -0.46 -2.80 8.45
C LEU A 33 -1.64 -2.06 7.83
N MET A 34 -2.86 -2.55 8.06
CA MET A 34 -4.08 -1.75 7.88
C MET A 34 -4.54 -1.22 9.22
N PHE A 35 -4.91 0.06 9.28
CA PHE A 35 -5.37 0.71 10.50
C PHE A 35 -6.40 1.78 10.19
N GLU A 36 -7.20 2.12 11.19
CA GLU A 36 -8.14 3.24 11.12
C GLU A 36 -7.53 4.49 11.78
N ARG A 37 -7.76 5.65 11.17
CA ARG A 37 -7.45 6.95 11.76
C ARG A 37 -8.54 7.96 11.39
N HIS A 38 -9.17 8.56 12.40
CA HIS A 38 -10.27 9.52 12.26
C HIS A 38 -11.40 9.01 11.33
N GLY A 39 -11.82 7.75 11.50
CA GLY A 39 -12.90 7.15 10.71
C GLY A 39 -12.54 6.75 9.27
N ALA A 40 -11.28 6.91 8.85
CA ALA A 40 -10.80 6.47 7.54
C ALA A 40 -9.82 5.30 7.69
N LEU A 41 -9.90 4.33 6.77
CA LEU A 41 -8.96 3.22 6.68
C LEU A 41 -7.72 3.62 5.89
N PHE A 42 -6.56 3.20 6.39
CA PHE A 42 -5.26 3.40 5.77
C PHE A 42 -4.51 2.08 5.68
N VAL A 43 -3.59 2.00 4.73
CA VAL A 43 -2.51 1.01 4.72
C VAL A 43 -1.17 1.70 4.94
N SER A 44 -0.40 1.21 5.91
CA SER A 44 1.01 1.52 6.09
C SER A 44 1.83 0.64 5.15
N ALA A 45 2.62 1.25 4.26
CA ALA A 45 3.37 0.53 3.26
C ALA A 45 4.68 1.24 2.88
N LEU A 46 5.70 0.47 2.49
CA LEU A 46 6.87 1.03 1.82
C LEU A 46 6.55 1.20 0.34
N ASN A 47 6.77 2.41 -0.20
CA ASN A 47 6.72 2.64 -1.64
C ASN A 47 8.06 2.22 -2.26
N LEU A 48 8.03 1.15 -3.06
CA LEU A 48 9.21 0.54 -3.68
C LEU A 48 9.70 1.31 -4.90
N ASP A 49 8.86 2.15 -5.50
CA ASP A 49 9.21 2.94 -6.68
C ASP A 49 9.68 4.35 -6.31
N LYS A 50 9.61 4.71 -5.02
CA LYS A 50 10.11 5.99 -4.54
C LYS A 50 11.65 5.99 -4.59
N ASN A 51 12.21 7.01 -5.23
CA ASN A 51 13.65 7.24 -5.21
C ASN A 51 14.08 7.79 -3.84
N TRP A 52 14.76 6.96 -3.05
CA TRP A 52 15.33 7.31 -1.75
C TRP A 52 16.80 7.69 -1.92
N ARG A 53 17.29 8.68 -1.16
CA ARG A 53 18.71 9.07 -1.23
C ARG A 53 19.63 8.03 -0.59
N SER A 54 19.14 7.31 0.41
CA SER A 54 19.82 6.21 1.08
C SER A 54 18.81 5.23 1.69
N ASP A 55 19.29 4.07 2.11
CA ASP A 55 18.46 3.04 2.75
C ASP A 55 17.93 3.48 4.12
N ASP A 56 18.71 4.26 4.88
CA ASP A 56 18.32 4.80 6.19
C ASP A 56 17.19 5.83 6.11
N GLU A 57 16.98 6.45 4.94
CA GLU A 57 15.88 7.39 4.73
C GLU A 57 14.53 6.70 4.44
N ARG A 58 14.54 5.39 4.16
CA ARG A 58 13.34 4.63 3.82
C ARG A 58 12.36 4.66 4.99
N ARG A 59 11.13 5.03 4.68
CA ARG A 59 10.04 5.15 5.66
C ARG A 59 8.73 4.67 5.07
N LEU A 60 7.91 4.09 5.94
CA LEU A 60 6.56 3.70 5.59
C LEU A 60 5.73 4.96 5.30
N GLY A 61 5.03 4.94 4.18
CA GLY A 61 3.95 5.88 3.89
C GLY A 61 2.63 5.37 4.42
N HIS A 62 1.66 6.27 4.55
CA HIS A 62 0.28 5.93 4.90
C HIS A 62 -0.63 6.34 3.75
N PHE A 63 -1.27 5.36 3.14
CA PHE A 63 -2.12 5.53 1.96
C PHE A 63 -3.57 5.30 2.37
N LYS A 64 -4.45 6.27 2.08
CA LYS A 64 -5.87 6.06 2.33
C LYS A 64 -6.39 4.92 1.47
N LEU A 65 -7.16 4.02 2.07
CA LEU A 65 -7.70 2.85 1.38
C LEU A 65 -8.70 3.23 0.28
N ASP A 66 -9.48 4.29 0.50
CA ASP A 66 -10.45 4.81 -0.47
C ASP A 66 -9.80 5.45 -1.72
N GLY A 67 -8.57 5.92 -1.59
CA GLY A 67 -7.76 6.46 -2.69
C GLY A 67 -7.01 5.39 -3.50
N LEU A 68 -6.99 4.13 -3.04
CA LEU A 68 -6.32 3.03 -3.73
C LEU A 68 -7.27 2.32 -4.69
N ALA A 69 -6.91 2.34 -5.97
CA ALA A 69 -7.65 1.68 -7.04
C ALA A 69 -6.78 0.69 -7.81
N GLN A 70 -7.41 -0.21 -8.56
CA GLN A 70 -6.72 -1.19 -9.43
C GLN A 70 -5.62 -1.96 -8.67
N THR A 71 -5.91 -2.34 -7.43
CA THR A 71 -4.94 -3.04 -6.59
C THR A 71 -4.83 -4.48 -7.06
N GLU A 72 -3.60 -4.95 -7.28
CA GLU A 72 -3.29 -6.31 -7.69
C GLU A 72 -2.12 -6.84 -6.85
N LEU A 73 -2.19 -8.12 -6.46
CA LEU A 73 -1.05 -8.80 -5.83
C LEU A 73 0.06 -9.01 -6.85
N VAL A 74 1.30 -8.86 -6.38
CA VAL A 74 2.51 -9.15 -7.13
C VAL A 74 3.38 -10.08 -6.29
N ASP A 75 4.05 -11.03 -6.94
CA ASP A 75 5.01 -11.93 -6.29
C ASP A 75 6.22 -11.18 -5.70
#